data_AF-A0A1A7Z823-F1
#
_entry.id   AF-A0A1A7Z823-F1
#
_cell.length_a   1.000
_cell.length_b   1.000
_cell.length_c   1.000
_cell.angle_alpha   90.00
_cell.angle_beta   90.00
_cell.angle_gamma   90.00
#
_symmetry.space_group_name_H-M   'P 1'
#
loop_
_entity.id
_entity.type
_entity.pdbx_description
1 polymer ?
#
loop_
_entity_poly.entity_id
_entity_poly.type
_entity_poly.pdbx_seq_one_letter_code
_entity_poly.pdbx_strand_id
1 'polypeptide(L)'
;MSTEPASIESLRVLHQSHDYIVVDKHWDIRIDSKMWYEKQTVQKQLQHHFPHLVDPSTYYGFRFCHQLDFSTSGALCVALNKAAAGRAYRCFKDRTVTKAYLALLRRWVENETQTLDFSIGKNSTEGRTHTMCTEGTEGCENPKPCLTELTVLEYGLYDGEPVTKVLLQPLTGRTHQLRVHCSAIGHPIVGDFTYSLGADDSPYRMMLHAYLLHIPLEAQPLLVKAGDPFVPSVDPKWVPQRSLQTLEATVEAMLERRKTKEDERLKRVMGEDRKKQRNHQKVEEETEEQRRVCQEWLSEWSGD
;
A
#
# COMPACT_ATOMS: atom_id res chain seq x y z
N MET A 1 -1.17 19.70 -8.44
CA MET A 1 -0.82 19.91 -7.01
C MET A 1 -0.12 21.25 -6.91
N SER A 2 -0.12 21.87 -5.73
CA SER A 2 0.60 23.12 -5.48
C SER A 2 1.94 22.85 -4.79
N THR A 3 2.92 23.73 -4.98
CA THR A 3 4.15 23.81 -4.18
C THR A 3 3.92 24.54 -2.85
N GLU A 4 2.74 25.12 -2.66
CA GLU A 4 2.36 25.79 -1.41
C GLU A 4 2.22 24.78 -0.26
N PRO A 5 2.57 25.17 0.98
CA PRO A 5 2.35 24.34 2.17
C PRO A 5 0.87 24.00 2.40
N ALA A 6 0.63 22.95 3.18
CA ALA A 6 -0.72 22.59 3.58
C ALA A 6 -1.38 23.70 4.44
N SER A 7 -2.68 23.86 4.28
CA SER A 7 -3.54 24.77 5.05
C SER A 7 -4.83 24.06 5.44
N ILE A 8 -5.62 24.65 6.34
CA ILE A 8 -6.89 24.04 6.74
C ILE A 8 -7.91 24.02 5.59
N GLU A 9 -7.79 24.98 4.66
CA GLU A 9 -8.64 25.16 3.48
C GLU A 9 -8.24 24.23 2.32
N SER A 10 -7.00 23.76 2.26
CA SER A 10 -6.46 22.98 1.14
C SER A 10 -6.71 21.47 1.27
N LEU A 11 -7.99 21.08 1.32
CA LEU A 11 -8.39 19.67 1.21
C LEU A 11 -8.78 19.34 -0.23
N ARG A 12 -8.14 18.31 -0.80
CA ARG A 12 -8.50 17.80 -2.12
C ARG A 12 -9.14 16.43 -2.00
N VAL A 13 -10.38 16.30 -2.47
CA VAL A 13 -11.12 15.05 -2.50
C VAL A 13 -10.92 14.38 -3.85
N LEU A 14 -10.47 13.12 -3.83
CA LEU A 14 -10.31 12.28 -5.03
C LEU A 14 -11.54 11.42 -5.29
N HIS A 15 -12.24 11.04 -4.23
CA HIS A 15 -13.46 10.24 -4.31
C HIS A 15 -14.34 10.48 -3.08
N GLN A 16 -15.65 10.50 -3.27
CA GLN A 16 -16.63 10.50 -2.18
C GLN A 16 -17.83 9.63 -2.57
N SER A 17 -18.23 8.76 -1.66
CA SER A 17 -19.44 7.94 -1.74
C SER A 17 -20.15 7.94 -0.39
N HIS A 18 -21.22 7.15 -0.25
CA HIS A 18 -21.89 6.93 1.02
C HIS A 18 -20.96 6.31 2.08
N ASP A 19 -20.03 5.45 1.66
CA ASP A 19 -19.25 4.62 2.58
C ASP A 19 -17.80 5.10 2.76
N TYR A 20 -17.25 5.83 1.78
CA TYR A 20 -15.84 6.21 1.78
C TYR A 20 -15.63 7.63 1.24
N ILE A 21 -14.63 8.30 1.81
CA ILE A 21 -14.00 9.48 1.22
C ILE A 21 -12.51 9.19 1.05
N VAL A 22 -11.96 9.48 -0.13
CA VAL A 22 -10.53 9.38 -0.41
C VAL A 22 -10.02 10.78 -0.71
N VAL A 23 -9.00 11.18 0.03
CA VAL A 23 -8.38 12.50 -0.10
C VAL A 23 -7.00 12.38 -0.71
N ASP A 24 -6.58 13.42 -1.43
CA ASP A 24 -5.20 13.61 -1.86
C ASP A 24 -4.44 14.27 -0.71
N LYS A 25 -3.88 13.47 0.19
CA LYS A 25 -3.16 13.98 1.38
C LYS A 25 -2.01 14.86 0.92
N HIS A 26 -1.89 16.05 1.48
CA HIS A 26 -0.74 16.90 1.24
C HIS A 26 0.57 16.26 1.74
N TRP A 27 1.70 16.71 1.22
CA TRP A 27 3.01 16.42 1.84
C TRP A 27 3.16 17.24 3.12
N ASP A 28 4.03 16.78 4.03
CA ASP A 28 4.32 17.39 5.34
C ASP A 28 3.09 17.76 6.18
N ILE A 29 2.11 16.87 6.20
CA ILE A 29 0.94 16.98 7.07
C ILE A 29 0.68 15.65 7.77
N ARG A 30 0.38 15.71 9.07
CA ARG A 30 -0.05 14.55 9.85
C ARG A 30 -1.47 14.15 9.47
N ILE A 31 -1.78 12.87 9.58
CA ILE A 31 -3.14 12.36 9.41
C ILE A 31 -4.03 12.87 10.54
N ASP A 32 -3.60 12.65 11.78
CA ASP A 32 -4.28 13.07 13.00
C ASP A 32 -3.27 13.57 14.03
N SER A 33 -3.78 14.24 15.08
CA SER A 33 -2.97 14.61 16.22
C SER A 33 -3.83 14.82 17.46
N LYS A 34 -3.27 14.44 18.62
CA LYS A 34 -3.83 14.73 19.94
C LYS A 34 -3.38 16.09 20.49
N MET A 35 -2.39 16.71 19.86
CA MET A 35 -1.79 17.94 20.33
C MET A 35 -2.68 19.12 19.92
N TRP A 36 -3.25 19.82 20.89
CA TRP A 36 -4.19 20.93 20.64
C TRP A 36 -3.61 22.01 19.70
N TYR A 37 -2.29 22.23 19.76
CA TYR A 37 -1.55 23.19 18.95
C TYR A 37 -1.24 22.72 17.52
N GLU A 38 -1.39 21.42 17.22
CA GLU A 38 -1.19 20.90 15.86
C GLU A 38 -2.41 21.26 15.02
N LYS A 39 -2.38 22.43 14.38
CA LYS A 39 -3.54 23.00 13.68
C LYS A 39 -3.73 22.45 12.27
N GLN A 40 -2.72 21.79 11.70
CA GLN A 40 -2.74 21.32 10.32
C GLN A 40 -2.62 19.79 10.30
N THR A 41 -3.78 19.13 10.28
CA THR A 41 -3.88 17.67 10.09
C THR A 41 -4.96 17.38 9.06
N VAL A 42 -4.88 16.21 8.40
CA VAL A 42 -5.96 15.74 7.52
C VAL A 42 -7.27 15.64 8.27
N GLN A 43 -7.23 15.18 9.52
CA GLN A 43 -8.37 15.15 10.42
C GLN A 43 -9.02 16.55 10.54
N LYS A 44 -8.24 17.59 10.83
CA LYS A 44 -8.77 18.96 10.97
C LYS A 44 -9.29 19.50 9.64
N GLN A 45 -8.61 19.23 8.52
CA GLN A 45 -9.11 19.56 7.18
C GLN A 45 -10.46 18.89 6.92
N LEU A 46 -10.59 17.60 7.18
CA LEU A 46 -11.87 16.87 7.05
C LEU A 46 -12.96 17.44 7.97
N GLN A 47 -12.64 17.77 9.23
CA GLN A 47 -13.60 18.41 10.15
C GLN A 47 -14.08 19.76 9.64
N HIS A 48 -13.18 20.56 9.05
CA HIS A 48 -13.49 21.88 8.52
C HIS A 48 -14.39 21.80 7.28
N HIS A 49 -14.05 20.94 6.32
CA HIS A 49 -14.77 20.81 5.05
C HIS A 49 -16.04 19.95 5.14
N PHE A 50 -16.05 18.96 6.03
CA PHE A 50 -17.13 17.99 6.18
C PHE A 50 -17.54 17.80 7.66
N PRO A 51 -18.01 18.85 8.35
CA PRO A 51 -18.38 18.75 9.77
C PRO A 51 -19.49 17.73 10.04
N HIS A 52 -20.36 17.48 9.05
CA HIS A 52 -21.45 16.50 9.14
C HIS A 52 -20.96 15.04 9.04
N LEU A 53 -19.72 14.79 8.59
CA LEU A 53 -19.13 13.44 8.52
C LEU A 53 -18.38 13.06 9.80
N VAL A 54 -18.27 13.97 10.78
CA VAL A 54 -17.58 13.72 12.04
C VAL A 54 -18.37 12.71 12.86
N ASP A 55 -17.71 11.60 13.20
CA ASP A 55 -18.26 10.57 14.06
C ASP A 55 -17.80 10.75 15.52
N PRO A 56 -18.68 11.22 16.42
CA PRO A 56 -18.34 11.46 17.82
C PRO A 56 -18.04 10.17 18.60
N SER A 57 -18.40 8.99 18.07
CA SER A 57 -18.04 7.70 18.67
C SER A 57 -16.59 7.29 18.42
N THR A 58 -15.86 8.04 17.57
CA THR A 58 -14.42 7.86 17.38
C THR A 58 -13.62 8.88 18.15
N TYR A 59 -12.43 8.46 18.55
CA TYR A 59 -11.48 9.33 19.20
C TYR A 59 -11.03 10.52 18.33
N TYR A 60 -10.89 10.34 17.01
CA TYR A 60 -10.43 11.38 16.08
C TYR A 60 -11.53 12.00 15.21
N GLY A 61 -12.79 11.60 15.38
CA GLY A 61 -13.89 12.01 14.50
C GLY A 61 -13.99 11.24 13.18
N PHE A 62 -12.97 10.47 12.79
CA PHE A 62 -12.92 9.74 11.52
C PHE A 62 -12.29 8.35 11.63
N ARG A 63 -12.60 7.47 10.67
CA ARG A 63 -12.06 6.11 10.57
C ARG A 63 -11.06 6.00 9.42
N PHE A 64 -9.80 6.36 9.64
CA PHE A 64 -8.74 6.18 8.65
C PHE A 64 -8.53 4.68 8.38
N CYS A 65 -8.63 4.27 7.11
CA CYS A 65 -8.53 2.86 6.73
C CYS A 65 -7.08 2.35 6.67
N HIS A 66 -6.13 3.25 6.47
CA HIS A 66 -4.70 3.00 6.46
C HIS A 66 -3.93 4.27 6.81
N GLN A 67 -2.59 4.17 6.83
CA GLN A 67 -1.70 5.28 7.11
C GLN A 67 -0.85 5.64 5.89
N LEU A 68 -0.32 6.86 5.93
CA LEU A 68 0.74 7.40 5.09
C LEU A 68 1.70 8.15 6.01
N ASP A 69 3.00 8.14 5.68
CA ASP A 69 4.00 8.91 6.42
C ASP A 69 3.67 10.42 6.36
N PHE A 70 4.14 11.18 7.33
CA PHE A 70 3.99 12.64 7.40
C PHE A 70 4.36 13.32 6.06
N SER A 71 5.56 13.04 5.54
CA SER A 71 6.08 13.65 4.32
C SER A 71 5.55 13.02 3.01
N THR A 72 4.85 11.89 3.08
CA THR A 72 4.28 11.25 1.89
C THR A 72 2.95 11.89 1.54
N SER A 73 2.78 12.36 0.31
CA SER A 73 1.46 12.83 -0.20
C SER A 73 0.64 11.69 -0.81
N GLY A 74 -0.62 11.95 -1.15
CA GLY A 74 -1.43 11.11 -2.04
C GLY A 74 -2.63 10.44 -1.40
N ALA A 75 -3.17 9.44 -2.10
CA ALA A 75 -4.45 8.82 -1.78
C ALA A 75 -4.49 8.25 -0.36
N LEU A 76 -5.38 8.82 0.47
CA LEU A 76 -5.69 8.37 1.82
C LEU A 76 -7.18 8.11 1.95
N CYS A 77 -7.54 6.86 2.26
CA CYS A 77 -8.94 6.45 2.39
C CYS A 77 -9.45 6.55 3.84
N VAL A 78 -10.65 7.12 3.98
CA VAL A 78 -11.39 7.24 5.24
C VAL A 78 -12.77 6.60 5.05
N ALA A 79 -13.13 5.71 5.97
CA ALA A 79 -14.47 5.13 6.00
C ALA A 79 -15.44 6.05 6.77
N LEU A 80 -16.64 6.22 6.22
CA LEU A 80 -17.67 7.12 6.75
C LEU A 80 -18.60 6.43 7.77
N ASN A 81 -18.52 5.10 7.88
CA ASN A 81 -19.29 4.34 8.86
C ASN A 81 -18.53 3.08 9.33
N LYS A 82 -19.03 2.45 10.40
CA LYS A 82 -18.38 1.29 11.05
C LYS A 82 -18.32 0.06 10.12
N ALA A 83 -19.37 -0.18 9.33
CA ALA A 83 -19.42 -1.31 8.39
C ALA A 83 -18.38 -1.14 7.28
N ALA A 84 -18.31 0.06 6.69
CA ALA A 84 -17.32 0.42 5.68
C ALA A 84 -15.87 0.26 6.19
N ALA A 85 -15.60 0.70 7.43
CA ALA A 85 -14.31 0.52 8.07
C ALA A 85 -13.95 -0.96 8.23
N GLY A 86 -14.91 -1.80 8.65
CA GLY A 86 -14.72 -3.24 8.78
C GLY A 86 -14.40 -3.93 7.45
N ARG A 87 -15.08 -3.54 6.36
CA ARG A 87 -14.79 -4.06 5.02
C ARG A 87 -13.39 -3.66 4.55
N ALA A 88 -13.03 -2.38 4.64
CA ALA A 88 -11.70 -1.92 4.25
C ALA A 88 -10.59 -2.57 5.10
N TYR A 89 -10.79 -2.67 6.42
CA TYR A 89 -9.85 -3.33 7.33
C TYR A 89 -9.55 -4.78 6.91
N ARG A 90 -10.58 -5.55 6.53
CA ARG A 90 -10.39 -6.93 6.03
C ARG A 90 -9.50 -6.95 4.79
N CYS A 91 -9.75 -6.07 3.81
CA CYS A 91 -8.91 -6.00 2.61
C CYS A 91 -7.43 -5.67 2.93
N PHE A 92 -7.16 -4.74 3.86
CA PHE A 92 -5.80 -4.42 4.28
C PHE A 92 -5.15 -5.57 5.06
N LYS A 93 -5.89 -6.20 5.97
CA LYS A 93 -5.44 -7.35 6.77
C LYS A 93 -5.07 -8.54 5.89
N ASP A 94 -5.92 -8.84 4.90
CA ASP A 94 -5.78 -9.97 4.00
C ASP A 94 -4.84 -9.68 2.81
N ARG A 95 -4.24 -8.47 2.79
CA ARG A 95 -3.29 -7.98 1.77
C ARG A 95 -3.86 -8.04 0.35
N THR A 96 -5.17 -7.83 0.19
CA THR A 96 -5.83 -7.81 -1.13
C THR A 96 -5.75 -6.43 -1.78
N VAL A 97 -5.61 -5.37 -0.98
CA VAL A 97 -5.42 -3.98 -1.46
C VAL A 97 -4.20 -3.88 -2.37
N THR A 98 -4.37 -3.20 -3.50
CA THR A 98 -3.26 -2.83 -4.39
C THR A 98 -2.95 -1.35 -4.22
N LYS A 99 -1.66 -1.04 -4.05
CA LYS A 99 -1.16 0.33 -3.91
C LYS A 99 -0.03 0.53 -4.91
N ALA A 100 0.04 1.72 -5.50
CA ALA A 100 1.20 2.14 -6.26
C ALA A 100 1.58 3.58 -5.90
N TYR A 101 2.88 3.84 -5.88
CA TYR A 101 3.46 5.11 -5.50
C TYR A 101 4.33 5.62 -6.63
N LEU A 102 4.26 6.92 -6.89
CA LEU A 102 5.27 7.58 -7.69
C LEU A 102 6.40 8.02 -6.77
N ALA A 103 7.63 7.98 -7.28
CA ALA A 103 8.77 8.62 -6.63
C ALA A 103 9.77 9.19 -7.63
N LEU A 104 10.51 10.22 -7.22
CA LEU A 104 11.79 10.58 -7.82
C LEU A 104 12.90 10.03 -6.94
N LEU A 105 13.77 9.20 -7.50
CA LEU A 105 14.92 8.60 -6.82
C LEU A 105 16.21 9.27 -7.27
N ARG A 106 17.16 9.48 -6.35
CA ARG A 106 18.49 9.97 -6.69
C ARG A 106 19.23 8.96 -7.58
N ARG A 107 20.01 9.49 -8.52
CA ARG A 107 20.80 8.76 -9.52
C ARG A 107 19.93 7.99 -10.53
N TRP A 108 20.58 7.39 -11.53
CA TRP A 108 19.91 6.54 -12.52
C TRP A 108 19.84 5.10 -12.03
N VAL A 109 18.62 4.57 -11.89
CA VAL A 109 18.39 3.15 -11.62
C VAL A 109 18.62 2.37 -12.90
N GLU A 110 19.58 1.45 -12.89
CA GLU A 110 19.99 0.71 -14.08
C GLU A 110 18.93 -0.31 -14.53
N ASN A 111 18.31 -1.01 -13.59
CA ASN A 111 17.30 -2.03 -13.88
C ASN A 111 15.92 -1.37 -14.08
N GLU A 112 15.37 -1.48 -15.30
CA GLU A 112 14.06 -0.90 -15.64
C GLU A 112 12.91 -1.49 -14.80
N THR A 113 13.05 -2.75 -14.39
CA THR A 113 12.17 -3.41 -13.43
C THR A 113 13.00 -4.15 -12.40
N GLN A 114 12.65 -4.02 -11.13
CA GLN A 114 13.39 -4.67 -10.04
C GLN A 114 12.46 -5.06 -8.90
N THR A 115 12.64 -6.27 -8.38
CA THR A 115 12.01 -6.72 -7.14
C THR A 115 12.95 -6.46 -5.97
N LEU A 116 12.48 -5.74 -4.95
CA LEU A 116 13.21 -5.40 -3.74
C LEU A 116 12.66 -6.23 -2.59
N ASP A 117 13.41 -7.25 -2.17
CA ASP A 117 13.04 -8.24 -1.15
C ASP A 117 14.03 -8.24 0.02
N PHE A 118 14.21 -7.07 0.64
CA PHE A 118 15.01 -6.94 1.86
C PHE A 118 14.08 -6.95 3.06
N SER A 119 14.31 -7.81 4.05
CA SER A 119 13.54 -7.73 5.29
C SER A 119 13.84 -6.42 6.02
N ILE A 120 12.83 -5.81 6.65
CA ILE A 120 12.97 -4.54 7.37
C ILE A 120 12.72 -4.74 8.86
N GLY A 121 13.66 -4.28 9.69
CA GLY A 121 13.60 -4.27 11.15
C GLY A 121 13.69 -2.87 11.74
N LYS A 122 13.61 -2.77 13.07
CA LYS A 122 13.87 -1.52 13.79
C LYS A 122 15.38 -1.31 13.93
N ASN A 123 15.82 -0.07 13.83
CA ASN A 123 17.22 0.28 14.10
C ASN A 123 17.37 0.68 15.57
N SER A 124 18.28 0.01 16.31
CA SER A 124 18.55 0.29 17.73
C SER A 124 19.86 1.04 17.99
N THR A 125 20.72 1.22 16.98
CA THR A 125 22.08 1.78 17.12
C THR A 125 22.17 3.25 16.75
N GLU A 126 21.44 3.72 15.73
CA GLU A 126 21.64 5.08 15.18
C GLU A 126 20.83 6.20 15.86
N GLY A 127 20.29 5.96 17.06
CA GLY A 127 19.45 6.95 17.72
C GLY A 127 18.24 7.32 16.84
N ARG A 128 17.54 8.41 17.17
CA ARG A 128 16.21 8.71 16.59
C ARG A 128 16.21 9.10 15.09
N THR A 129 17.34 9.06 14.37
CA THR A 129 17.44 9.52 12.97
C THR A 129 16.83 8.52 12.00
N HIS A 130 17.15 7.22 12.09
CA HIS A 130 16.56 6.16 11.25
C HIS A 130 15.72 5.21 12.11
N THR A 131 14.39 5.22 11.99
CA THR A 131 13.56 4.30 12.80
C THR A 131 13.61 2.85 12.30
N MET A 132 13.95 2.64 11.02
CA MET A 132 13.90 1.33 10.36
C MET A 132 15.17 1.11 9.53
N CYS A 133 15.62 -0.13 9.41
CA CYS A 133 16.78 -0.53 8.59
C CYS A 133 16.54 -1.90 7.95
N THR A 134 17.35 -2.27 6.97
CA THR A 134 17.31 -3.59 6.32
C THR A 134 18.00 -4.66 7.18
N GLU A 135 17.66 -5.92 6.95
CA GLU A 135 18.42 -7.03 7.51
C GLU A 135 19.91 -6.95 7.14
N GLY A 136 20.78 -7.36 8.06
CA GLY A 136 22.24 -7.23 7.89
C GLY A 136 22.83 -5.88 8.28
N THR A 137 22.02 -4.83 8.46
CA THR A 137 22.48 -3.57 9.06
C THR A 137 22.75 -3.76 10.55
N GLU A 138 23.85 -3.19 11.07
CA GLU A 138 24.17 -3.22 12.50
C GLU A 138 23.03 -2.57 13.31
N GLY A 139 22.56 -3.26 14.36
CA GLY A 139 21.43 -2.80 15.17
C GLY A 139 20.03 -3.07 14.56
N CYS A 140 19.94 -3.89 13.51
CA CYS A 140 18.65 -4.31 12.96
C CYS A 140 17.97 -5.36 13.84
N GLU A 141 16.84 -4.97 14.45
CA GLU A 141 16.05 -5.79 15.35
C GLU A 141 14.74 -6.26 14.70
N ASN A 142 14.44 -7.55 14.84
CA ASN A 142 13.19 -8.20 14.41
C ASN A 142 12.82 -7.88 12.94
N PRO A 143 13.73 -8.18 11.97
CA PRO A 143 13.45 -7.95 10.57
C PRO A 143 12.25 -8.79 10.12
N LYS A 144 11.38 -8.19 9.32
CA LYS A 144 10.20 -8.85 8.77
C LYS A 144 10.27 -8.83 7.24
N PRO A 145 9.83 -9.92 6.57
CA PRO A 145 9.81 -9.97 5.10
C PRO A 145 9.07 -8.78 4.50
N CYS A 146 9.70 -8.12 3.53
CA CYS A 146 9.16 -6.97 2.82
C CYS A 146 9.41 -7.10 1.34
N LEU A 147 8.39 -6.80 0.54
CA LEU A 147 8.47 -6.92 -0.90
C LEU A 147 7.93 -5.66 -1.57
N THR A 148 8.74 -5.07 -2.45
CA THR A 148 8.40 -3.91 -3.27
C THR A 148 8.79 -4.19 -4.72
N GLU A 149 7.88 -4.06 -5.66
CA GLU A 149 8.20 -4.03 -7.08
C GLU A 149 8.49 -2.58 -7.51
N LEU A 150 9.61 -2.36 -8.19
CA LEU A 150 10.01 -1.08 -8.76
C LEU A 150 9.93 -1.17 -10.29
N THR A 151 9.40 -0.14 -10.91
CA THR A 151 9.37 0.01 -12.36
C THR A 151 9.77 1.42 -12.76
N VAL A 152 10.82 1.56 -13.57
CA VAL A 152 11.32 2.86 -14.05
C VAL A 152 10.40 3.41 -15.13
N LEU A 153 9.97 4.66 -14.96
CA LEU A 153 9.11 5.37 -15.91
C LEU A 153 9.94 6.31 -16.79
N GLU A 154 10.75 7.17 -16.16
CA GLU A 154 11.50 8.22 -16.82
C GLU A 154 12.85 8.45 -16.14
N TYR A 155 13.86 8.83 -16.93
CA TYR A 155 15.11 9.39 -16.44
C TYR A 155 15.14 10.90 -16.70
N GLY A 156 15.78 11.64 -15.82
CA GLY A 156 15.99 13.06 -16.02
C GLY A 156 16.88 13.66 -14.94
N LEU A 157 16.68 14.96 -14.72
CA LEU A 157 17.41 15.73 -13.71
C LEU A 157 16.43 16.34 -12.70
N TYR A 158 16.84 16.42 -11.45
CA TYR A 158 16.18 17.23 -10.43
C TYR A 158 17.20 18.22 -9.85
N ASP A 159 16.97 19.51 -10.08
CA ASP A 159 17.90 20.57 -9.66
C ASP A 159 19.33 20.37 -10.21
N GLY A 160 19.42 19.92 -11.46
CA GLY A 160 20.68 19.63 -12.15
C GLY A 160 21.28 18.25 -11.87
N GLU A 161 20.79 17.53 -10.86
CA GLU A 161 21.32 16.22 -10.47
C GLU A 161 20.56 15.05 -11.11
N PRO A 162 21.22 13.95 -11.50
CA PRO A 162 20.55 12.78 -12.08
C PRO A 162 19.51 12.17 -11.13
N VAL A 163 18.30 11.92 -11.66
CA VAL A 163 17.23 11.21 -10.94
C VAL A 163 16.45 10.27 -11.85
N THR A 164 15.74 9.33 -11.23
CA THR A 164 14.85 8.38 -11.89
C THR A 164 13.43 8.52 -11.35
N LYS A 165 12.46 8.72 -12.23
CA LYS A 165 11.04 8.63 -11.87
C LYS A 165 10.59 7.18 -11.96
N VAL A 166 10.00 6.68 -10.88
CA VAL A 166 9.62 5.27 -10.74
C VAL A 166 8.17 5.11 -10.29
N LEU A 167 7.56 3.99 -10.66
CA LEU A 167 6.38 3.43 -10.01
C LEU A 167 6.83 2.35 -9.01
N LEU A 168 6.41 2.48 -7.76
CA LEU A 168 6.69 1.54 -6.67
C LEU A 168 5.39 0.85 -6.24
N GLN A 169 5.36 -0.48 -6.27
CA GLN A 169 4.25 -1.30 -5.79
C GLN A 169 4.68 -2.08 -4.54
N PRO A 170 4.36 -1.59 -3.32
CA PRO A 170 4.61 -2.36 -2.10
C PRO A 170 3.59 -3.51 -1.99
N LEU A 171 4.08 -4.74 -2.01
CA LEU A 171 3.29 -5.96 -1.81
C LEU A 171 3.12 -6.30 -0.31
N THR A 172 3.94 -5.67 0.53
CA THR A 172 3.81 -5.66 1.99
C THR A 172 3.54 -4.22 2.49
N GLY A 173 3.47 -4.04 3.81
CA GLY A 173 3.30 -2.72 4.42
C GLY A 173 4.04 -2.62 5.73
N ARG A 174 5.35 -2.38 5.67
CA ARG A 174 6.15 -1.97 6.84
C ARG A 174 6.32 -0.46 6.89
N THR A 175 6.58 0.05 8.08
CA THR A 175 6.92 1.45 8.31
C THR A 175 8.08 1.84 7.41
N HIS A 176 7.93 2.96 6.68
CA HIS A 176 8.94 3.51 5.77
C HIS A 176 9.45 2.54 4.69
N GLN A 177 8.71 1.47 4.36
CA GLN A 177 9.22 0.37 3.52
C GLN A 177 9.84 0.86 2.20
N LEU A 178 9.14 1.71 1.46
CA LEU A 178 9.60 2.22 0.18
C LEU A 178 10.88 3.04 0.31
N ARG A 179 10.94 3.89 1.34
CA ARG A 179 12.06 4.78 1.64
C ARG A 179 13.32 3.99 1.98
N VAL A 180 13.18 2.99 2.86
CA VAL A 180 14.25 2.06 3.26
C VAL A 180 14.74 1.26 2.05
N HIS A 181 13.83 0.64 1.28
CA HIS A 181 14.23 -0.16 0.11
C HIS A 181 14.96 0.67 -0.94
N CYS A 182 14.48 1.87 -1.26
CA CYS A 182 15.11 2.74 -2.25
C CYS A 182 16.50 3.20 -1.76
N SER A 183 16.64 3.56 -0.49
CA SER A 183 17.94 3.89 0.11
C SER A 183 18.89 2.70 0.11
N ALA A 184 18.41 1.48 0.43
CA ALA A 184 19.21 0.26 0.49
C ALA A 184 19.81 -0.15 -0.87
N ILE A 185 19.14 0.18 -1.99
CA ILE A 185 19.69 -0.02 -3.34
C ILE A 185 20.56 1.15 -3.83
N GLY A 186 20.87 2.13 -2.96
CA GLY A 186 21.71 3.28 -3.30
C GLY A 186 21.00 4.41 -4.05
N HIS A 187 19.66 4.37 -4.10
CA HIS A 187 18.82 5.32 -4.82
C HIS A 187 17.78 5.96 -3.87
N PRO A 188 18.19 6.71 -2.84
CA PRO A 188 17.25 7.31 -1.89
C PRO A 188 16.24 8.23 -2.60
N ILE A 189 15.05 8.34 -2.02
CA ILE A 189 14.01 9.23 -2.54
C ILE A 189 14.48 10.68 -2.41
N VAL A 190 14.29 11.47 -3.46
CA VAL A 190 14.62 12.90 -3.48
C VAL A 190 13.87 13.62 -2.35
N GLY A 191 14.60 14.37 -1.53
CA GLY A 191 14.06 15.12 -0.39
C GLY A 191 13.72 14.25 0.84
N ASP A 192 14.14 12.98 0.88
CA ASP A 192 14.02 12.16 2.08
C ASP A 192 15.16 12.48 3.06
N PHE A 193 14.93 13.47 3.92
CA PHE A 193 15.90 13.91 4.93
C PHE A 193 16.37 12.78 5.85
N THR A 194 15.47 11.86 6.20
CA THR A 194 15.81 10.74 7.08
C THR A 194 16.76 9.78 6.39
N TYR A 195 16.34 9.14 5.29
CA TYR A 195 17.08 8.03 4.69
C TYR A 195 18.23 8.45 3.76
N SER A 196 18.41 9.76 3.56
CA SER A 196 19.61 10.37 2.97
C SER A 196 20.67 10.77 4.01
N LEU A 197 20.47 10.47 5.30
CA LEU A 197 21.37 10.90 6.39
C LEU A 197 21.53 12.44 6.44
N GLY A 198 20.45 13.17 6.16
CA GLY A 198 20.45 14.63 6.11
C GLY A 198 21.09 15.25 4.87
N ALA A 199 21.57 14.46 3.91
CA ALA A 199 22.20 14.97 2.70
C ALA A 199 21.23 15.58 1.69
N ASP A 200 19.94 15.25 1.77
CA ASP A 200 18.93 15.67 0.80
C ASP A 200 17.85 16.55 1.46
N ASP A 201 18.24 17.75 1.88
CA ASP A 201 17.41 18.74 2.58
C ASP A 201 16.97 19.93 1.70
N SER A 202 17.54 20.06 0.50
CA SER A 202 17.25 21.16 -0.44
C SER A 202 15.89 21.10 -1.14
N PRO A 203 15.35 19.92 -1.54
CA PRO A 203 14.02 19.83 -2.14
C PRO A 203 12.93 20.31 -1.18
N TYR A 204 11.90 21.00 -1.69
CA TYR A 204 10.83 21.58 -0.85
C TYR A 204 9.95 20.51 -0.16
N ARG A 205 10.08 19.25 -0.55
CA ARG A 205 9.34 18.11 -0.01
C ARG A 205 10.05 16.79 -0.34
N MET A 206 9.63 15.72 0.32
CA MET A 206 9.95 14.36 -0.11
C MET A 206 9.12 13.99 -1.36
N MET A 207 9.82 13.48 -2.38
CA MET A 207 9.26 13.08 -3.67
C MET A 207 8.73 11.65 -3.63
N LEU A 208 7.81 11.38 -2.69
CA LEU A 208 7.03 10.16 -2.61
C LEU A 208 5.54 10.49 -2.59
N HIS A 209 4.78 9.85 -3.48
CA HIS A 209 3.37 10.13 -3.67
C HIS A 209 2.56 8.84 -3.84
N ALA A 210 1.58 8.62 -2.96
CA ALA A 210 0.61 7.53 -3.05
C ALA A 210 -0.35 7.77 -4.22
N TYR A 211 0.06 7.32 -5.40
CA TYR A 211 -0.63 7.58 -6.66
C TYR A 211 -1.91 6.75 -6.82
N LEU A 212 -1.85 5.44 -6.59
CA LEU A 212 -2.98 4.53 -6.81
C LEU A 212 -3.34 3.79 -5.53
N LEU A 213 -4.64 3.75 -5.24
CA LEU A 213 -5.24 2.92 -4.21
C LEU A 213 -6.40 2.13 -4.81
N HIS A 214 -6.30 0.80 -4.74
CA HIS A 214 -7.36 -0.11 -5.15
C HIS A 214 -7.74 -1.02 -3.99
N ILE A 215 -8.93 -0.81 -3.43
CA ILE A 215 -9.54 -1.65 -2.41
C ILE A 215 -10.62 -2.52 -3.09
N PRO A 216 -10.43 -3.84 -3.19
CA PRO A 216 -11.36 -4.74 -3.88
C PRO A 216 -12.57 -5.04 -2.99
N LEU A 217 -13.40 -4.03 -2.74
CA LEU A 217 -14.63 -4.14 -1.98
C LEU A 217 -15.68 -4.96 -2.76
N GLU A 218 -16.45 -5.78 -2.06
CA GLU A 218 -17.59 -6.50 -2.62
C GLU A 218 -18.63 -5.51 -3.19
N ALA A 219 -19.34 -5.92 -4.26
CA ALA A 219 -20.26 -5.13 -5.09
C ALA A 219 -19.63 -4.01 -5.93
N GLN A 220 -18.75 -3.18 -5.37
CA GLN A 220 -18.09 -2.10 -6.12
C GLN A 220 -16.66 -1.84 -5.61
N PRO A 221 -15.61 -2.17 -6.40
CA PRO A 221 -14.24 -1.89 -6.00
C PRO A 221 -13.98 -0.39 -5.92
N LEU A 222 -13.22 0.03 -4.92
CA LEU A 222 -12.76 1.41 -4.79
C LEU A 222 -11.39 1.53 -5.45
N LEU A 223 -11.36 2.01 -6.70
CA LEU A 223 -10.15 2.32 -7.44
C LEU A 223 -10.00 3.84 -7.58
N VAL A 224 -8.96 4.39 -6.96
CA VAL A 224 -8.67 5.83 -6.98
C VAL A 224 -7.25 6.05 -7.48
N LYS A 225 -7.11 7.01 -8.40
CA LYS A 225 -5.83 7.54 -8.89
C LYS A 225 -5.73 9.02 -8.48
N ALA A 226 -4.70 9.38 -7.74
CA ALA A 226 -4.31 10.75 -7.53
C ALA A 226 -3.63 11.30 -8.80
N GLY A 227 -3.53 12.62 -8.94
CA GLY A 227 -2.80 13.23 -10.06
C GLY A 227 -1.30 13.12 -9.85
N ASP A 228 -0.53 12.91 -10.93
CA ASP A 228 0.93 12.89 -10.88
C ASP A 228 1.50 14.28 -10.49
N PRO A 229 2.18 14.42 -9.33
CA PRO A 229 2.78 15.68 -8.93
C PRO A 229 4.19 15.90 -9.48
N PHE A 230 4.84 14.87 -10.03
CA PHE A 230 6.23 14.93 -10.50
C PHE A 230 6.25 15.17 -12.00
N VAL A 231 5.76 16.36 -12.36
CA VAL A 231 5.69 16.87 -13.73
C VAL A 231 6.29 18.29 -13.78
N PRO A 232 6.96 18.67 -14.88
CA PRO A 232 7.64 19.98 -14.97
C PRO A 232 6.73 21.19 -14.79
N SER A 233 5.43 21.05 -15.09
CA SER A 233 4.43 22.11 -14.92
C SER A 233 4.04 22.36 -13.46
N VAL A 234 4.32 21.41 -12.55
CA VAL A 234 4.11 21.55 -11.10
C VAL A 234 5.41 21.94 -10.42
N ASP A 235 6.52 21.31 -10.81
CA ASP A 235 7.85 21.60 -10.28
C ASP A 235 8.86 21.67 -11.42
N PRO A 236 9.31 22.88 -11.81
CA PRO A 236 10.25 23.06 -12.92
C PRO A 236 11.67 22.56 -12.61
N LYS A 237 11.98 22.21 -11.34
CA LYS A 237 13.26 21.58 -11.01
C LYS A 237 13.37 20.17 -11.58
N TRP A 238 12.24 19.49 -11.80
CA TRP A 238 12.18 18.20 -12.48
C TRP A 238 12.21 18.40 -14.00
N VAL A 239 13.25 17.89 -14.64
CA VAL A 239 13.47 17.97 -16.08
C VAL A 239 13.58 16.55 -16.65
N PRO A 240 12.48 15.95 -17.17
CA PRO A 240 12.51 14.64 -17.81
C PRO A 240 13.34 14.71 -19.10
N GLN A 241 14.17 13.69 -19.34
CA GLN A 241 15.05 13.61 -20.50
C GLN A 241 14.78 12.38 -21.37
N ARG A 242 14.44 11.25 -20.73
CA ARG A 242 14.17 9.98 -21.42
C ARG A 242 13.00 9.27 -20.76
N SER A 243 11.93 9.03 -21.52
CA SER A 243 10.82 8.18 -21.08
C SER A 243 11.04 6.74 -21.55
N LEU A 244 10.82 5.77 -20.67
CA LEU A 244 10.83 4.35 -21.01
C LEU A 244 9.42 3.80 -21.22
N GLN A 245 8.48 4.24 -20.38
CA GLN A 245 7.09 3.80 -20.40
C GLN A 245 6.19 4.85 -19.79
N THR A 246 4.95 4.92 -20.27
CA THR A 246 3.93 5.82 -19.73
C THR A 246 3.39 5.28 -18.41
N LEU A 247 3.11 6.17 -17.46
CA LEU A 247 2.50 5.84 -16.18
C LEU A 247 1.22 5.02 -16.34
N GLU A 248 0.36 5.40 -17.29
CA GLU A 248 -0.92 4.74 -17.57
C GLU A 248 -0.71 3.28 -17.95
N ALA A 249 0.13 2.99 -18.96
CA ALA A 249 0.42 1.63 -19.40
C ALA A 249 1.05 0.77 -18.29
N THR A 250 1.97 1.33 -17.50
CA THR A 250 2.59 0.60 -16.38
C THR A 250 1.55 0.22 -15.32
N VAL A 251 0.64 1.13 -15.00
CA VAL A 251 -0.44 0.91 -14.02
C VAL A 251 -1.45 -0.11 -14.52
N GLU A 252 -1.85 -0.06 -15.79
CA GLU A 252 -2.74 -1.05 -16.41
C GLU A 252 -2.11 -2.44 -16.37
N ALA A 253 -0.86 -2.57 -16.80
CA ALA A 253 -0.12 -3.83 -16.74
C ALA A 253 0.00 -4.37 -15.29
N MET A 254 0.23 -3.48 -14.32
CA MET A 254 0.28 -3.84 -12.90
C MET A 254 -1.06 -4.40 -12.39
N LEU A 255 -2.17 -3.74 -12.71
CA LEU A 255 -3.51 -4.17 -12.30
C LEU A 255 -3.91 -5.50 -12.96
N GLU A 256 -3.57 -5.69 -14.24
CA GLU A 256 -3.86 -6.94 -14.96
C GLU A 256 -3.06 -8.12 -14.39
N ARG A 257 -1.77 -7.92 -14.10
CA ARG A 257 -0.94 -8.92 -13.39
C ARG A 257 -1.54 -9.29 -12.03
N ARG A 258 -2.07 -8.31 -11.30
CA ARG A 258 -2.69 -8.55 -9.99
C ARG A 258 -3.98 -9.36 -10.12
N LYS A 259 -4.85 -9.00 -11.06
CA LYS A 259 -6.09 -9.71 -11.35
C LYS A 259 -5.82 -11.17 -11.74
N THR A 260 -4.85 -11.39 -12.62
CA THR A 260 -4.43 -12.73 -13.04
C THR A 260 -3.97 -13.59 -11.84
N LYS A 261 -3.11 -13.03 -10.97
CA LYS A 261 -2.66 -13.72 -9.74
C LYS A 261 -3.82 -14.05 -8.79
N GLU A 262 -4.81 -13.17 -8.70
CA GLU A 262 -6.00 -13.38 -7.86
C GLU A 262 -6.91 -14.47 -8.43
N ASP A 263 -7.15 -14.47 -9.74
CA ASP A 263 -7.92 -15.52 -10.43
C ASP A 263 -7.25 -16.89 -10.31
N GLU A 264 -5.92 -16.96 -10.43
CA GLU A 264 -5.15 -18.19 -10.20
C GLU A 264 -5.27 -18.69 -8.76
N ARG A 265 -5.20 -17.77 -7.78
CA ARG A 265 -5.38 -18.11 -6.36
C ARG A 265 -6.79 -18.65 -6.10
N LEU A 266 -7.83 -18.01 -6.63
CA LEU A 266 -9.22 -18.46 -6.51
C LEU A 266 -9.43 -19.85 -7.12
N LYS A 267 -8.88 -20.10 -8.32
CA LYS A 267 -8.93 -21.41 -8.97
C LYS A 267 -8.26 -22.50 -8.13
N ARG A 268 -7.12 -22.20 -7.49
CA ARG A 268 -6.42 -23.14 -6.60
C ARG A 268 -7.26 -23.48 -5.37
N VAL A 269 -7.83 -22.48 -4.69
CA VAL A 269 -8.67 -22.67 -3.50
C VAL A 269 -9.92 -23.50 -3.84
N MET A 270 -10.63 -23.17 -4.93
CA MET A 270 -11.80 -23.94 -5.38
C MET A 270 -11.43 -25.39 -5.76
N GLY A 271 -10.24 -25.59 -6.33
CA GLY A 271 -9.71 -26.92 -6.64
C GLY A 271 -9.43 -27.76 -5.39
N GLU A 272 -8.87 -27.14 -4.35
CA GLU A 272 -8.63 -27.79 -3.05
C GLU A 272 -9.94 -28.14 -2.33
N ASP A 273 -10.92 -27.24 -2.33
CA ASP A 273 -12.23 -27.51 -1.71
C ASP A 273 -12.98 -28.64 -2.41
N ARG A 274 -12.96 -28.67 -3.76
CA ARG A 274 -13.51 -29.81 -4.53
C ARG A 274 -12.80 -31.13 -4.22
N LYS A 275 -11.48 -31.12 -4.02
CA LYS A 275 -10.73 -32.31 -3.60
C LYS A 275 -11.12 -32.76 -2.19
N LYS A 276 -11.29 -31.84 -1.25
CA LYS A 276 -11.75 -32.15 0.12
C LYS A 276 -13.16 -32.76 0.11
N GLN A 277 -14.08 -32.19 -0.66
CA GLN A 277 -15.44 -32.74 -0.81
C GLN A 277 -15.43 -34.15 -1.41
N ARG A 278 -14.66 -34.39 -2.47
CA ARG A 278 -14.52 -35.74 -3.07
C ARG A 278 -13.91 -36.76 -2.09
N ASN A 279 -12.91 -36.36 -1.31
CA ASN A 279 -12.33 -37.24 -0.30
C ASN A 279 -13.32 -37.54 0.83
N HIS A 280 -14.14 -36.56 1.24
CA HIS A 280 -15.16 -36.77 2.26
C HIS A 280 -16.24 -37.76 1.77
N GLN A 281 -16.75 -37.58 0.54
CA GLN A 281 -17.67 -38.52 -0.09
C GLN A 281 -17.09 -39.93 -0.18
N LYS A 282 -15.83 -40.06 -0.61
CA LYS A 282 -15.19 -41.37 -0.71
C LYS A 282 -15.06 -42.08 0.65
N VAL A 283 -14.75 -41.33 1.70
CA VAL A 283 -14.70 -41.87 3.07
C VAL A 283 -16.09 -42.28 3.55
N GLU A 284 -17.14 -41.49 3.27
CA GLU A 284 -18.52 -41.88 3.60
C GLU A 284 -18.95 -43.16 2.87
N GLU A 285 -18.67 -43.28 1.56
CA GLU A 285 -18.94 -44.48 0.77
C GLU A 285 -18.20 -45.72 1.31
N GLU A 286 -16.90 -45.60 1.63
CA GLU A 286 -16.12 -46.69 2.24
C GLU A 286 -16.69 -47.10 3.61
N THR A 287 -17.21 -46.14 4.39
CA THR A 287 -17.80 -46.41 5.71
C THR A 287 -19.16 -47.10 5.59
N GLU A 288 -19.97 -46.73 4.60
CA GLU A 288 -21.24 -47.39 4.31
C GLU A 288 -21.05 -48.81 3.78
N GLU A 289 -20.07 -49.03 2.90
CA GLU A 289 -19.74 -50.36 2.39
C GLU A 289 -19.26 -51.29 3.50
N GLN A 290 -18.40 -50.79 4.41
CA GLN A 290 -17.99 -51.55 5.60
C GLN A 290 -19.17 -51.92 6.52
N ARG A 291 -20.14 -51.00 6.69
CA ARG A 291 -21.36 -51.28 7.46
C ARG A 291 -22.22 -52.35 6.78
N ARG A 292 -22.37 -52.29 5.45
CA ARG A 292 -23.13 -53.30 4.68
C ARG A 292 -22.50 -54.68 4.80
N VAL A 293 -21.17 -54.79 4.59
CA VAL A 293 -20.44 -56.05 4.74
C VAL A 293 -20.58 -56.62 6.15
N CYS A 294 -20.51 -55.77 7.18
CA CYS A 294 -20.69 -56.19 8.57
C CYS A 294 -22.12 -56.70 8.84
N GLN A 295 -23.15 -56.05 8.26
CA GLN A 295 -24.54 -56.51 8.36
C GLN A 295 -24.79 -57.81 7.60
N GLU A 296 -24.21 -57.98 6.40
CA GLU A 296 -24.25 -59.24 5.65
C GLU A 296 -23.61 -60.37 6.47
N TRP A 297 -22.42 -60.15 7.05
CA TRP A 297 -21.77 -61.09 7.96
C TRP A 297 -22.66 -61.47 9.16
N LEU A 298 -23.27 -60.48 9.82
CA LEU A 298 -24.17 -60.74 10.95
C LEU A 298 -25.43 -61.51 10.54
N SER A 299 -25.92 -61.30 9.32
CA SER A 299 -27.07 -62.04 8.77
C SER A 299 -26.74 -63.49 8.41
N GLU A 300 -25.53 -63.75 7.89
CA GLU A 300 -25.04 -65.12 7.63
C GLU A 300 -24.81 -65.91 8.92
N TRP A 301 -24.40 -65.25 10.00
CA TRP A 301 -24.23 -65.87 11.33
C TRP A 301 -25.54 -66.12 12.07
N SER A 302 -26.65 -65.52 11.64
CA SER A 302 -27.98 -65.68 12.24
C SER A 302 -28.92 -66.57 11.42
N GLY A 303 -28.41 -67.23 10.37
CA GLY A 303 -29.13 -68.22 9.57
C GLY A 303 -28.75 -69.66 9.90
N ASP A 304 -29.36 -70.20 10.94
CA ASP A 304 -29.88 -71.57 11.19
C ASP A 304 -30.04 -71.83 12.70
#